data_AF-A0A0C3NEX5-F1
#
_entry.id   AF-A0A0C3NEX5-F1
#
_cell.length_a   1.000
_cell.length_b   1.000
_cell.length_c   1.000
_cell.angle_alpha   90.00
_cell.angle_beta   90.00
_cell.angle_gamma   90.00
#
_symmetry.space_group_name_H-M   'P 1'
#
loop_
_entity.id
_entity.type
_entity.pdbx_description
1 polymer ?
#
loop_
_entity_poly.entity_id
_entity_poly.type
_entity_poly.pdbx_seq_one_letter_code
_entity_poly.pdbx_strand_id
1 'polypeptide(L)'
;MQIIWDEVYHGKVEHYITPRGPVFHVGKQHLNKWRSGFAATALMVIATFFIQDTDFHDPKQREDFAAAMLHHNHYLFSGNEDINHKMWTGIWRSPFVLQTFASHFNFVAGCSQIPKLDSEKITAQAALALAATAIAAHGNLQLKKLMSGSKPQKHAVLLKGDSGVTWEVIIPDGEPYGFNFQMWGETTRKLLQPIMALSNANFSTIVEETQCYVKVSAKGKERSTRSSGSNEDDNDDFQNLFEFQ
;
A
#
# COMPACT_ATOMS: atom_id res chain seq x y z
N MET A 1 -16.24 2.25 17.80
CA MET A 1 -15.28 1.75 18.81
C MET A 1 -15.94 0.87 19.84
N GLN A 2 -16.98 1.30 20.58
CA GLN A 2 -17.66 0.41 21.54
C GLN A 2 -18.18 -0.89 20.89
N ILE A 3 -18.83 -0.77 19.73
CA ILE A 3 -19.28 -1.92 18.92
C ILE A 3 -18.14 -2.91 18.61
N ILE A 4 -16.92 -2.41 18.38
CA ILE A 4 -15.75 -3.26 18.10
C ILE A 4 -15.34 -4.01 19.37
N TRP A 5 -15.31 -3.33 20.51
CA TRP A 5 -14.95 -3.93 21.79
C TRP A 5 -15.92 -5.03 22.19
N ASP A 6 -17.21 -4.74 22.12
CA ASP A 6 -18.26 -5.68 22.51
C ASP A 6 -18.25 -6.93 21.61
N GLU A 7 -17.93 -6.75 20.32
CA GLU A 7 -17.82 -7.86 19.38
C GLU A 7 -16.56 -8.70 19.63
N VAL A 8 -15.41 -8.10 19.93
CA VAL A 8 -14.16 -8.85 20.16
C VAL A 8 -14.17 -9.59 21.49
N TYR A 9 -14.69 -8.96 22.55
CA TYR A 9 -14.63 -9.52 23.90
C TYR A 9 -15.91 -10.24 24.31
N HIS A 10 -17.02 -10.10 23.58
CA HIS A 10 -18.31 -10.74 23.86
C HIS A 10 -18.72 -10.64 25.35
N GLY A 11 -18.53 -9.46 25.95
CA GLY A 11 -18.85 -9.21 27.37
C GLY A 11 -17.93 -9.87 28.40
N LYS A 12 -16.88 -10.61 27.98
CA LYS A 12 -15.89 -11.22 28.89
C LYS A 12 -15.02 -10.19 29.60
N VAL A 13 -14.89 -9.00 29.02
CA VAL A 13 -14.15 -7.87 29.61
C VAL A 13 -15.08 -6.66 29.61
N GLU A 14 -15.56 -6.29 30.79
CA GLU A 14 -16.40 -5.12 30.97
C GLU A 14 -15.56 -3.84 30.82
N HIS A 15 -15.87 -3.05 29.80
CA HIS A 15 -15.20 -1.78 29.57
C HIS A 15 -16.08 -0.83 28.74
N TYR A 16 -16.10 0.43 29.12
CA TYR A 16 -16.75 1.50 28.37
C TYR A 16 -15.70 2.41 27.74
N ILE A 17 -15.66 2.46 26.41
CA ILE A 17 -14.68 3.26 25.67
C ILE A 17 -15.07 4.73 25.75
N THR A 18 -14.17 5.55 26.31
CA THR A 18 -14.29 7.01 26.30
C THR A 18 -13.46 7.63 25.16
N PRO A 19 -13.86 8.77 24.57
CA PRO A 19 -13.13 9.44 23.46
C PRO A 19 -11.70 9.92 23.76
N ARG A 20 -11.21 9.75 24.99
CA ARG A 20 -9.84 10.04 25.42
C ARG A 20 -9.22 8.90 26.23
N GLY A 21 -9.88 7.74 26.24
CA GLY A 21 -9.43 6.57 26.96
C GLY A 21 -8.29 5.87 26.22
N PRO A 22 -7.49 5.04 26.93
CA PRO A 22 -6.40 4.28 26.34
C PRO A 22 -6.83 3.44 25.13
N VAL A 23 -7.98 2.76 25.24
CA VAL A 23 -8.53 1.92 24.16
C VAL A 23 -8.84 2.74 22.90
N PHE A 24 -9.39 3.95 23.06
CA PHE A 24 -9.65 4.83 21.93
C PHE A 24 -8.34 5.28 21.27
N HIS A 25 -7.31 5.60 22.06
CA HIS A 25 -5.99 5.97 21.53
C HIS A 25 -5.31 4.83 20.77
N VAL A 26 -5.38 3.60 21.28
CA VAL A 26 -4.89 2.41 20.56
C VAL A 26 -5.64 2.23 19.24
N GLY A 27 -6.98 2.30 19.24
CA GLY A 27 -7.77 2.20 18.02
C GLY A 27 -7.41 3.28 16.99
N LYS A 28 -7.26 4.53 17.43
CA LYS A 28 -6.81 5.64 16.59
C LYS A 28 -5.40 5.42 16.05
N GLN A 29 -4.48 4.89 16.85
CA GLN A 29 -3.13 4.55 16.42
C GLN A 29 -3.15 3.47 15.33
N HIS A 30 -3.94 2.41 15.48
CA HIS A 30 -4.10 1.37 14.46
C HIS A 30 -4.70 1.91 13.17
N LEU A 31 -5.72 2.78 13.26
CA LEU A 31 -6.29 3.45 12.10
C LEU A 31 -5.25 4.32 11.36
N ASN A 32 -4.40 5.04 12.11
CA ASN A 32 -3.32 5.82 11.52
C ASN A 32 -2.28 4.91 10.85
N LYS A 33 -1.88 3.80 11.49
CA LYS A 33 -0.98 2.80 10.88
C LYS A 33 -1.54 2.26 9.56
N TRP A 34 -2.83 1.92 9.53
CA TRP A 34 -3.50 1.46 8.32
C TRP A 34 -3.43 2.51 7.20
N ARG A 35 -3.80 3.76 7.50
CA ARG A 35 -3.75 4.86 6.52
C ARG A 35 -2.34 5.17 6.02
N SER A 36 -1.38 5.29 6.93
CA SER A 36 0.02 5.54 6.58
C SER A 36 0.65 4.37 5.81
N GLY A 37 0.13 3.14 5.95
CA GLY A 37 0.52 1.98 5.15
C GLY A 37 0.31 2.19 3.65
N PHE A 38 -0.79 2.82 3.23
CA PHE A 38 -1.00 3.16 1.82
C PHE A 38 0.02 4.17 1.30
N ALA A 39 0.29 5.24 2.07
CA ALA A 39 1.29 6.25 1.71
C ALA A 39 2.68 5.62 1.54
N ALA A 40 3.11 4.82 2.51
CA ALA A 40 4.37 4.11 2.45
C ALA A 40 4.43 3.14 1.26
N THR A 41 3.35 2.40 0.99
CA THR A 41 3.31 1.46 -0.14
C THR A 41 3.37 2.19 -1.48
N ALA A 42 2.57 3.25 -1.66
CA ALA A 42 2.59 4.09 -2.86
C ALA A 42 3.98 4.65 -3.14
N LEU A 43 4.64 5.19 -2.11
CA LEU A 43 6.00 5.69 -2.17
C LEU A 43 6.97 4.63 -2.69
N MET A 44 6.90 3.41 -2.11
CA MET A 44 7.76 2.29 -2.48
C MET A 44 7.53 1.84 -3.93
N VAL A 45 6.27 1.74 -4.36
CA VAL A 45 5.92 1.30 -5.71
C VAL A 45 6.42 2.30 -6.75
N ILE A 46 6.17 3.59 -6.55
CA ILE A 46 6.63 4.66 -7.47
C ILE A 46 8.16 4.72 -7.50
N ALA A 47 8.81 4.67 -6.34
CA ALA A 47 10.26 4.72 -6.26
C ALA A 47 10.91 3.52 -6.96
N THR A 48 10.38 2.31 -6.74
CA THR A 48 10.89 1.08 -7.37
C THR A 48 10.76 1.16 -8.89
N PHE A 49 9.62 1.63 -9.40
CA PHE A 49 9.40 1.84 -10.83
C PHE A 49 10.49 2.73 -11.46
N PHE A 50 10.77 3.89 -10.87
CA PHE A 50 11.80 4.80 -11.38
C PHE A 50 13.24 4.27 -11.22
N ILE A 51 13.49 3.42 -10.24
CA ILE A 51 14.83 2.85 -10.00
C ILE A 51 15.15 1.76 -11.03
N GLN A 52 14.14 0.98 -11.42
CA GLN A 52 14.29 -0.17 -12.32
C GLN A 52 14.52 0.24 -13.78
N ASP A 53 14.04 1.40 -14.19
CA ASP A 53 14.20 1.91 -15.55
C ASP A 53 15.28 3.01 -15.60
N THR A 54 16.31 2.78 -16.41
CA THR A 54 17.44 3.69 -16.56
C THR A 54 17.06 5.04 -17.17
N ASP A 55 15.99 5.10 -17.97
CA ASP A 55 15.52 6.34 -18.58
C ASP A 55 15.02 7.32 -17.51
N PHE A 56 14.51 6.78 -16.39
CA PHE A 56 14.08 7.54 -15.23
C PHE A 56 15.21 7.85 -14.24
N HIS A 57 16.48 7.63 -14.58
CA HIS A 57 17.59 8.09 -13.73
C HIS A 57 17.81 9.61 -13.85
N ASP A 58 17.41 10.20 -14.98
CA ASP A 58 17.34 11.65 -15.16
C ASP A 58 16.17 12.25 -14.35
N PRO A 59 16.43 13.20 -13.41
CA PRO A 59 15.38 13.90 -12.69
C PRO A 59 14.30 14.53 -13.58
N LYS A 60 14.68 15.06 -14.75
CA LYS A 60 13.73 15.73 -15.64
C LYS A 60 12.74 14.75 -16.26
N GLN A 61 13.22 13.58 -16.71
CA GLN A 61 12.36 12.52 -17.23
C GLN A 61 11.36 12.03 -16.17
N ARG A 62 11.79 11.92 -14.90
CA ARG A 62 10.88 11.58 -13.79
C ARG A 62 9.80 12.63 -13.58
N GLU A 63 10.17 13.91 -13.61
CA GLU A 63 9.22 15.02 -13.44
C GLU A 63 8.20 15.07 -14.60
N ASP A 64 8.67 14.94 -15.84
CA ASP A 64 7.82 14.93 -17.03
C ASP A 64 6.87 13.72 -17.01
N PHE A 65 7.36 12.53 -16.65
CA PHE A 65 6.53 11.32 -16.49
C PHE A 65 5.51 11.45 -15.36
N ALA A 66 5.92 11.96 -14.19
CA ALA A 66 5.03 12.19 -13.05
C ALA A 66 3.91 13.17 -13.41
N ALA A 67 4.24 14.27 -14.08
CA ALA A 67 3.28 15.25 -14.56
C ALA A 67 2.28 14.60 -15.55
N ALA A 68 2.78 13.79 -16.49
CA ALA A 68 1.93 13.05 -17.44
C ALA A 68 1.01 12.04 -16.74
N MET A 69 1.51 11.32 -15.73
CA MET A 69 0.74 10.33 -14.97
C MET A 69 -0.38 10.96 -14.13
N LEU A 70 -0.12 12.14 -13.57
CA LEU A 70 -1.10 12.88 -12.78
C LEU A 70 -2.11 13.63 -13.65
N HIS A 71 -1.68 14.08 -14.83
CA HIS A 71 -2.57 14.69 -15.81
C HIS A 71 -3.73 13.74 -16.12
N HIS A 72 -4.97 14.25 -16.14
CA HIS A 72 -6.21 13.48 -16.32
C HIS A 72 -6.32 12.15 -15.51
N ASN A 73 -5.58 12.00 -14.41
CA ASN A 73 -5.48 10.76 -13.65
C ASN A 73 -5.05 9.53 -14.47
N HIS A 74 -4.10 9.67 -15.41
CA HIS A 74 -3.58 8.54 -16.21
C HIS A 74 -3.14 7.36 -15.34
N TYR A 75 -2.63 7.65 -14.14
CA TYR A 75 -2.20 6.65 -13.15
C TYR A 75 -3.28 5.66 -12.71
N LEU A 76 -4.56 5.87 -13.05
CA LEU A 76 -5.64 4.95 -12.73
C LEU A 76 -5.79 3.80 -13.73
N PHE A 77 -5.30 3.97 -14.96
CA PHE A 77 -5.63 3.08 -16.07
C PHE A 77 -4.53 2.03 -16.30
N SER A 78 -4.92 0.80 -16.63
CA SER A 78 -3.96 -0.27 -17.00
C SER A 78 -3.52 -0.18 -18.46
N GLY A 79 -4.37 0.34 -19.35
CA GLY A 79 -4.04 0.58 -20.75
C GLY A 79 -4.26 2.05 -21.10
N ASN A 80 -3.17 2.82 -21.15
CA ASN A 80 -3.19 4.28 -21.35
C ASN A 80 -2.26 4.75 -22.49
N GLU A 81 -1.89 3.85 -23.39
CA GLU A 81 -0.92 4.10 -24.47
C GLU A 81 -1.48 4.98 -25.60
N ASP A 82 -2.80 5.08 -25.74
CA ASP A 82 -3.46 5.88 -26.80
C ASP A 82 -3.47 7.38 -26.45
N ILE A 83 -3.28 8.23 -27.45
CA ILE A 83 -3.35 9.70 -27.32
C ILE A 83 -4.76 10.15 -26.90
N ASN A 84 -5.79 9.42 -27.34
CA ASN A 84 -7.18 9.68 -27.00
C ASN A 84 -7.57 8.97 -25.70
N HIS A 85 -7.70 9.72 -24.62
CA HIS A 85 -8.12 9.24 -23.30
C HIS A 85 -9.44 8.46 -23.27
N LYS A 86 -10.31 8.62 -24.28
CA LYS A 86 -11.55 7.85 -24.41
C LYS A 86 -11.32 6.38 -24.76
N MET A 87 -10.13 6.05 -25.29
CA MET A 87 -9.74 4.69 -25.63
C MET A 87 -9.00 3.98 -24.50
N TRP A 88 -8.71 4.66 -23.39
CA TRP A 88 -8.05 4.03 -22.26
C TRP A 88 -8.94 2.99 -21.61
N THR A 89 -8.29 1.94 -21.11
CA THR A 89 -8.96 0.78 -20.53
C THR A 89 -8.44 0.47 -19.14
N GLY A 90 -9.23 -0.33 -18.41
CA GLY A 90 -8.86 -0.80 -17.06
C GLY A 90 -8.69 0.33 -16.05
N ILE A 91 -9.67 1.24 -15.98
CA ILE A 91 -9.72 2.22 -14.89
C ILE A 91 -9.69 1.50 -13.53
N TRP A 92 -8.91 2.05 -12.60
CA TRP A 92 -8.57 1.50 -11.26
C TRP A 92 -7.63 0.30 -11.27
N ARG A 93 -7.14 -0.14 -12.44
CA ARG A 93 -6.36 -1.37 -12.59
C ARG A 93 -4.90 -1.12 -12.97
N SER A 94 -4.41 0.11 -12.85
CA SER A 94 -2.97 0.34 -13.04
C SER A 94 -2.14 -0.46 -12.03
N PRO A 95 -0.94 -0.93 -12.41
CA PRO A 95 -0.06 -1.63 -11.48
C PRO A 95 0.24 -0.83 -10.20
N PHE A 96 0.34 0.50 -10.31
CA PHE A 96 0.54 1.40 -9.17
C PHE A 96 -0.60 1.32 -8.15
N VAL A 97 -1.85 1.37 -8.65
CA VAL A 97 -3.05 1.32 -7.81
C VAL A 97 -3.21 -0.07 -7.21
N LEU A 98 -3.06 -1.14 -7.99
CA LEU A 98 -3.23 -2.52 -7.53
C LEU A 98 -2.19 -2.89 -6.45
N GLN A 99 -0.91 -2.59 -6.68
CA GLN A 99 0.14 -2.85 -5.68
C GLN A 99 -0.09 -2.07 -4.38
N THR A 100 -0.52 -0.81 -4.49
CA THR A 100 -0.84 0.00 -3.30
C THR A 100 -2.09 -0.51 -2.58
N PHE A 101 -3.09 -0.98 -3.33
CA PHE A 101 -4.32 -1.54 -2.78
C PHE A 101 -4.06 -2.86 -2.05
N ALA A 102 -3.09 -3.67 -2.49
CA ALA A 102 -2.68 -4.89 -1.79
C ALA A 102 -2.25 -4.64 -0.32
N SER A 103 -1.79 -3.43 0.01
CA SER A 103 -1.50 -3.01 1.39
C SER A 103 -2.70 -3.19 2.33
N HIS A 104 -3.93 -2.94 1.83
CA HIS A 104 -5.16 -3.18 2.59
C HIS A 104 -5.30 -4.64 2.99
N PHE A 105 -5.24 -5.55 2.02
CA PHE A 105 -5.42 -6.98 2.25
C PHE A 105 -4.33 -7.55 3.16
N ASN A 106 -3.09 -7.10 2.97
CA ASN A 106 -1.98 -7.45 3.88
C ASN A 106 -2.25 -6.97 5.32
N PHE A 107 -2.85 -5.79 5.50
CA PHE A 107 -3.14 -5.23 6.82
C PHE A 107 -4.32 -5.93 7.52
N VAL A 108 -5.36 -6.29 6.78
CA VAL A 108 -6.56 -6.94 7.35
C VAL A 108 -6.45 -8.46 7.41
N ALA A 109 -5.39 -9.06 6.87
CA ALA A 109 -5.16 -10.49 6.93
C ALA A 109 -5.13 -10.99 8.38
N GLY A 110 -6.01 -11.94 8.69
CA GLY A 110 -6.14 -12.52 10.04
C GLY A 110 -6.92 -11.65 11.04
N CYS A 111 -7.45 -10.51 10.63
CA CYS A 111 -8.36 -9.72 11.46
C CYS A 111 -9.79 -10.32 11.45
N SER A 112 -10.48 -10.24 12.58
CA SER A 112 -11.88 -10.64 12.68
C SER A 112 -12.80 -9.64 11.98
N GLN A 113 -13.79 -10.15 11.25
CA GLN A 113 -14.88 -9.32 10.75
C GLN A 113 -15.79 -8.87 11.91
N ILE A 114 -16.37 -7.69 11.76
CA ILE A 114 -17.27 -7.10 12.76
C ILE A 114 -18.61 -6.86 12.07
N PRO A 115 -19.55 -7.83 12.12
CA PRO A 115 -20.76 -7.80 11.29
C PRO A 115 -21.60 -6.53 11.44
N LYS A 116 -21.62 -5.93 12.63
CA LYS A 116 -22.36 -4.70 12.94
C LYS A 116 -21.80 -3.44 12.26
N LEU A 117 -20.56 -3.49 11.78
CA LEU A 117 -19.90 -2.40 11.08
C LEU A 117 -19.66 -2.72 9.61
N ASP A 118 -19.89 -3.96 9.20
CA ASP A 118 -19.51 -4.42 7.88
C ASP A 118 -20.63 -4.15 6.88
N SER A 119 -20.29 -3.35 5.88
CA SER A 119 -20.71 -3.68 4.53
C SER A 119 -19.40 -3.97 3.80
N GLU A 120 -19.08 -5.24 3.60
CA GLU A 120 -17.79 -5.69 3.03
C GLU A 120 -17.39 -4.89 1.78
N LYS A 121 -18.39 -4.48 0.98
CA LYS A 121 -18.24 -3.64 -0.20
C LYS A 121 -17.65 -2.25 0.09
N ILE A 122 -18.17 -1.54 1.10
CA ILE A 122 -17.74 -0.16 1.39
C ILE A 122 -16.30 -0.14 1.91
N THR A 123 -15.87 -1.15 2.69
CA THR A 123 -14.53 -1.20 3.25
C THR A 123 -13.46 -1.35 2.17
N ALA A 124 -13.62 -2.32 1.26
CA ALA A 124 -12.66 -2.56 0.19
C ALA A 124 -12.69 -1.44 -0.87
N GLN A 125 -13.86 -0.88 -1.19
CA GLN A 125 -14.00 0.27 -2.10
C GLN A 125 -13.33 1.53 -1.52
N ALA A 126 -13.49 1.80 -0.23
CA ALA A 126 -12.81 2.90 0.44
C ALA A 126 -11.29 2.70 0.45
N ALA A 127 -10.81 1.47 0.66
CA ALA A 127 -9.41 1.12 0.57
C ALA A 127 -8.84 1.33 -0.84
N LEU A 128 -9.58 0.99 -1.89
CA LEU A 128 -9.18 1.25 -3.28
C LEU A 128 -9.08 2.77 -3.56
N ALA A 129 -10.05 3.56 -3.08
CA ALA A 129 -10.02 5.01 -3.21
C ALA A 129 -8.82 5.64 -2.48
N LEU A 130 -8.46 5.11 -1.30
CA LEU A 130 -7.28 5.50 -0.56
C LEU A 130 -5.98 5.13 -1.28
N ALA A 131 -5.90 3.95 -1.88
CA ALA A 131 -4.73 3.52 -2.65
C ALA A 131 -4.50 4.44 -3.86
N ALA A 132 -5.55 4.75 -4.63
CA ALA A 132 -5.46 5.70 -5.73
C ALA A 132 -5.06 7.11 -5.26
N THR A 133 -5.64 7.57 -4.15
CA THR A 133 -5.28 8.86 -3.55
C THR A 133 -3.81 8.89 -3.11
N ALA A 134 -3.29 7.79 -2.57
CA ALA A 134 -1.90 7.70 -2.15
C ALA A 134 -0.93 7.82 -3.33
N ILE A 135 -1.25 7.20 -4.48
CA ILE A 135 -0.47 7.36 -5.72
C ILE A 135 -0.48 8.82 -6.19
N ALA A 136 -1.65 9.47 -6.22
CA ALA A 136 -1.75 10.87 -6.62
C ALA A 136 -0.93 11.79 -5.70
N ALA A 137 -0.97 11.55 -4.39
CA ALA A 137 -0.25 12.35 -3.41
C ALA A 137 1.28 12.22 -3.52
N HIS A 138 1.78 11.08 -4.03
CA HIS A 138 3.22 10.80 -4.15
C HIS A 138 3.71 10.75 -5.60
N GLY A 139 2.89 11.15 -6.58
CA GLY A 139 3.24 11.08 -8.00
C GLY A 139 4.51 11.90 -8.34
N ASN A 140 4.70 13.05 -7.68
CA ASN A 140 5.85 13.94 -7.87
C ASN A 140 7.02 13.61 -6.94
N LEU A 141 7.29 12.32 -6.73
CA LEU A 141 8.36 11.88 -5.84
C LEU A 141 9.74 12.30 -6.37
N GLN A 142 10.61 12.76 -5.47
CA GLN A 142 12.01 13.05 -5.78
C GLN A 142 12.93 11.91 -5.33
N LEU A 143 13.83 11.50 -6.22
CA LEU A 143 14.86 10.49 -5.98
C LEU A 143 16.25 11.07 -6.20
N LYS A 144 17.21 10.66 -5.38
CA LYS A 144 18.61 11.04 -5.48
C LYS A 144 19.51 9.81 -5.40
N LYS A 145 20.42 9.66 -6.37
CA LYS A 145 21.44 8.61 -6.33
C LYS A 145 22.47 8.93 -5.25
N LEU A 146 22.71 7.98 -4.35
CA LEU A 146 23.69 8.13 -3.28
C LEU A 146 25.07 7.66 -3.77
N MET A 147 26.05 8.56 -3.76
CA MET A 147 27.43 8.24 -4.10
C MET A 147 28.15 7.63 -2.89
N SER A 148 29.09 6.72 -3.13
CA SER A 148 29.89 6.08 -2.07
C SER A 148 30.51 7.13 -1.13
N GLY A 149 30.30 6.96 0.18
CA GLY A 149 30.78 7.89 1.21
C GLY A 149 29.86 9.09 1.54
N SER A 150 28.75 9.26 0.81
CA SER A 150 27.75 10.29 1.13
C SER A 150 26.88 9.88 2.31
N LYS A 151 26.55 10.82 3.21
CA LYS A 151 25.60 10.57 4.30
C LYS A 151 24.17 10.85 3.83
N PRO A 152 23.20 9.96 4.12
CA PRO A 152 21.79 10.22 3.83
C PRO A 152 21.22 11.32 4.73
N GLN A 153 20.14 11.95 4.30
CA GLN A 153 19.36 12.86 5.12
C GLN A 153 18.71 12.13 6.31
N LYS A 154 18.42 12.88 7.38
CA LYS A 154 18.05 12.34 8.69
C LYS A 154 16.76 11.51 8.74
N HIS A 155 15.98 11.46 7.66
CA HIS A 155 14.73 10.70 7.55
C HIS A 155 14.51 10.09 6.16
N ALA A 156 15.57 9.92 5.37
CA ALA A 156 15.42 9.39 4.02
C ALA A 156 15.13 7.88 4.01
N VAL A 157 14.28 7.46 3.08
CA VAL A 157 14.10 6.04 2.76
C VAL A 157 15.17 5.66 1.74
N LEU A 158 15.93 4.60 2.03
CA LEU A 158 16.98 4.11 1.16
C LEU A 158 16.52 2.86 0.43
N LEU A 159 16.68 2.86 -0.89
CA LEU A 159 16.34 1.75 -1.76
C LEU A 159 17.56 1.33 -2.54
N LYS A 160 17.80 0.02 -2.65
CA LYS A 160 18.84 -0.52 -3.52
C LYS A 160 18.18 -0.93 -4.83
N GLY A 161 18.67 -0.40 -5.94
CA GLY A 161 18.33 -0.91 -7.26
C GLY A 161 19.13 -2.16 -7.60
N ASP A 162 18.69 -2.89 -8.61
CA ASP A 162 19.30 -4.16 -9.04
C ASP A 162 20.76 -4.00 -9.51
N SER A 163 21.14 -2.80 -9.92
CA SER A 163 22.52 -2.42 -10.25
C SER A 163 23.44 -2.24 -9.03
N GLY A 164 22.95 -2.52 -7.81
CA GLY A 164 23.68 -2.28 -6.55
C GLY A 164 23.73 -0.81 -6.12
N VAL A 165 23.16 0.10 -6.93
CA VAL A 165 23.09 1.53 -6.64
C VAL A 165 22.10 1.78 -5.52
N THR A 166 22.50 2.58 -4.53
CA THR A 166 21.61 3.06 -3.48
C THR A 166 20.97 4.38 -3.89
N TRP A 167 19.65 4.43 -3.78
CA TRP A 167 18.81 5.59 -4.03
C TRP A 167 18.24 6.08 -2.72
N GLU A 168 18.25 7.40 -2.58
CA GLU A 168 17.65 8.15 -1.50
C GLU A 168 16.31 8.70 -1.99
N VAL A 169 15.24 8.30 -1.34
CA VAL A 169 13.91 8.85 -1.56
C VAL A 169 13.78 10.14 -0.76
N ILE A 170 13.70 11.26 -1.46
CA ILE A 170 13.55 12.58 -0.85
C ILE A 170 12.07 12.79 -0.59
N ILE A 171 11.71 12.75 0.69
CA ILE A 171 10.37 13.07 1.13
C ILE A 171 10.37 14.56 1.50
N PRO A 172 9.53 15.40 0.86
CA PRO A 172 9.49 16.83 1.16
C PRO A 172 9.28 17.10 2.65
N ASP A 173 9.95 18.12 3.19
CA ASP A 173 9.78 18.54 4.59
C ASP A 173 8.31 18.96 4.85
N GLY A 174 7.67 18.26 5.79
CA GLY A 174 6.25 18.33 6.14
C GLY A 174 5.84 17.08 6.91
N GLU A 175 4.60 16.97 7.44
CA GLU A 175 4.10 15.70 8.01
C GLU A 175 4.06 14.64 6.89
N PRO A 176 5.10 13.80 6.72
CA PRO A 176 5.37 13.16 5.43
C PRO A 176 4.42 11.99 5.14
N TYR A 177 3.69 11.57 6.17
CA TYR A 177 2.68 10.52 6.17
C TYR A 177 1.38 10.98 6.85
N GLY A 178 1.29 12.29 7.15
CA GLY A 178 0.19 12.87 7.88
C GLY A 178 -1.04 12.92 6.99
N PHE A 179 -1.99 12.01 7.24
CA PHE A 179 -3.28 12.00 6.58
C PHE A 179 -4.03 13.31 6.90
N ASN A 180 -3.88 14.33 6.05
CA ASN A 180 -4.57 15.60 6.22
C ASN A 180 -5.89 15.60 5.44
N PHE A 181 -6.92 16.23 6.02
CA PHE A 181 -8.28 16.19 5.46
C PHE A 181 -8.37 16.88 4.09
N GLN A 182 -7.60 17.94 3.88
CA GLN A 182 -7.65 18.76 2.67
C GLN A 182 -7.12 17.99 1.46
N MET A 183 -5.97 17.33 1.58
CA MET A 183 -5.33 16.61 0.48
C MET A 183 -5.90 15.20 0.31
N TRP A 184 -5.97 14.43 1.41
CA TRP A 184 -6.42 13.03 1.34
C TRP A 184 -7.93 12.93 1.36
N GLY A 185 -8.58 13.68 2.25
CA GLY A 185 -10.01 13.56 2.48
C GLY A 185 -10.86 14.00 1.28
N GLU A 186 -10.50 15.09 0.60
CA GLU A 186 -11.23 15.54 -0.60
C GLU A 186 -11.01 14.62 -1.79
N THR A 187 -9.75 14.27 -2.08
CA THR A 187 -9.39 13.39 -3.21
C THR A 187 -10.00 12.01 -3.04
N THR A 188 -9.90 11.41 -1.84
CA THR A 188 -10.51 10.09 -1.57
C THR A 188 -12.02 10.13 -1.78
N ARG A 189 -12.72 11.18 -1.32
CA ARG A 189 -14.18 11.33 -1.54
C ARG A 189 -14.54 11.45 -3.01
N LYS A 190 -13.75 12.21 -3.80
CA LYS A 190 -13.96 12.35 -5.24
C LYS A 190 -13.80 11.02 -5.98
N LEU A 191 -12.80 10.21 -5.61
CA LEU A 191 -12.54 8.91 -6.21
C LEU A 191 -13.51 7.81 -5.70
N LEU A 192 -13.99 7.92 -4.46
CA LEU A 192 -14.89 6.93 -3.87
C LEU A 192 -16.24 6.86 -4.59
N GLN A 193 -16.80 7.99 -5.02
CA GLN A 193 -18.10 8.04 -5.71
C GLN A 193 -18.16 7.12 -6.95
N PRO A 194 -17.26 7.26 -7.95
CA PRO A 194 -17.26 6.35 -9.10
C PRO A 194 -16.87 4.91 -8.73
N ILE A 195 -16.03 4.69 -7.71
CA ILE A 195 -15.69 3.34 -7.24
C ILE A 195 -16.92 2.63 -6.64
N MET A 196 -17.74 3.35 -5.86
CA MET A 196 -18.98 2.82 -5.29
C MET A 196 -20.02 2.50 -6.37
N ALA A 197 -19.96 3.17 -7.53
CA ALA A 197 -20.82 2.91 -8.68
C ALA A 197 -20.37 1.72 -9.54
N LEU A 198 -19.22 1.09 -9.25
CA LEU A 198 -18.76 -0.11 -9.96
C LEU A 198 -19.74 -1.26 -9.76
N SER A 199 -19.96 -2.04 -10.83
CA SER A 199 -20.64 -3.33 -10.71
C SER A 199 -19.82 -4.29 -9.86
N ASN A 200 -20.48 -5.26 -9.21
CA ASN A 200 -19.77 -6.27 -8.43
C ASN A 200 -18.73 -7.02 -9.29
N ALA A 201 -19.06 -7.34 -10.55
CA ALA A 201 -18.14 -8.04 -11.45
C ALA A 201 -16.87 -7.22 -11.75
N ASN A 202 -17.02 -5.92 -12.01
CA ASN A 202 -15.87 -5.04 -12.25
C ASN A 202 -15.01 -4.90 -11.00
N PHE A 203 -15.64 -4.77 -9.82
CA PHE A 203 -14.91 -4.68 -8.56
C PHE A 203 -14.20 -5.99 -8.21
N SER A 204 -14.85 -7.14 -8.41
CA SER A 204 -14.24 -8.46 -8.24
C SER A 204 -12.99 -8.63 -9.10
N THR A 205 -13.03 -8.19 -10.36
CA THR A 205 -11.85 -8.24 -11.26
C THR A 205 -10.67 -7.43 -10.68
N ILE A 206 -10.94 -6.23 -10.14
CA ILE A 206 -9.89 -5.41 -9.48
C ILE A 206 -9.31 -6.14 -8.28
N VAL A 207 -10.16 -6.76 -7.45
CA VAL A 207 -9.73 -7.50 -6.26
C VAL A 207 -8.90 -8.72 -6.64
N GLU A 208 -9.32 -9.47 -7.66
CA GLU A 208 -8.60 -10.65 -8.18
C GLU A 208 -7.21 -10.27 -8.68
N GLU A 209 -7.09 -9.22 -9.50
CA GLU A 209 -5.80 -8.72 -9.98
C GLU A 209 -4.91 -8.20 -8.85
N THR A 210 -5.51 -7.64 -7.80
CA THR A 210 -4.77 -7.18 -6.62
C THR A 210 -4.14 -8.35 -5.86
N GLN A 211 -4.74 -9.55 -5.89
CA GLN A 211 -4.20 -10.71 -5.15
C GLN A 211 -2.80 -11.11 -5.60
N CYS A 212 -2.42 -10.83 -6.85
CA CYS A 212 -1.06 -11.05 -7.35
C CYS A 212 0.03 -10.31 -6.54
N TYR A 213 -0.35 -9.25 -5.82
CA TYR A 213 0.56 -8.41 -5.04
C TYR A 213 0.39 -8.60 -3.52
N VAL A 214 -0.53 -9.45 -3.08
CA VAL A 214 -0.75 -9.76 -1.66
C VAL A 214 0.32 -10.75 -1.20
N LYS A 215 0.90 -10.51 -0.02
CA LYS A 215 1.92 -11.39 0.54
C LYS A 215 1.28 -12.70 0.97
N VAL A 216 1.80 -13.83 0.50
CA VAL A 216 1.36 -15.15 0.95
C VAL A 216 1.82 -15.34 2.40
N SER A 217 0.87 -15.41 3.34
CA SER A 217 1.18 -15.65 4.75
C SER A 217 1.58 -17.12 4.97
N ALA A 218 2.80 -17.36 5.45
CA ALA A 218 3.36 -18.70 5.69
C ALA A 218 2.80 -19.42 6.94
N LYS A 219 1.49 -19.30 7.24
CA LYS A 219 0.88 -19.98 8.40
C LYS A 219 -0.23 -20.92 7.97
N GLY A 220 0.16 -22.18 7.78
CA GLY A 220 -0.76 -23.31 7.63
C GLY A 220 -0.13 -24.49 6.90
N LYS A 221 0.76 -25.25 7.54
CA LYS A 221 1.14 -26.58 7.05
C LYS A 221 0.81 -27.60 8.12
N GLU A 222 -0.31 -28.30 7.91
CA GLU A 222 -0.72 -29.45 8.70
C GLU A 222 0.38 -30.52 8.67
N ARG A 223 0.63 -31.04 9.87
CA ARG A 223 1.70 -31.97 10.20
C ARG A 223 1.25 -33.38 9.82
N SER A 224 1.68 -33.87 8.65
CA SER A 224 1.67 -35.32 8.38
C SER A 224 3.00 -35.91 8.80
N THR A 225 2.92 -36.80 9.79
CA THR A 225 4.02 -37.44 10.50
C THR A 225 4.68 -38.51 9.63
N ARG A 226 6.01 -38.41 9.43
CA ARG A 226 6.92 -39.57 9.45
C ARG A 226 8.34 -39.13 9.80
N SER A 227 8.85 -39.71 10.87
CA SER A 227 10.16 -39.47 11.46
C SER A 227 11.27 -40.26 10.77
N SER A 228 12.47 -39.69 10.73
CA SER A 228 13.78 -40.25 11.15
C SER A 228 14.85 -39.30 10.57
N GLY A 229 15.50 -38.45 11.36
CA GLY A 229 16.61 -38.74 12.27
C GLY A 229 17.72 -37.71 11.93
N SER A 230 17.74 -36.59 12.66
CA SER A 230 18.85 -36.14 13.52
C SER A 230 20.20 -35.86 12.82
N ASN A 231 20.53 -34.57 12.63
CA ASN A 231 21.53 -33.89 13.46
C ASN A 231 21.49 -32.37 13.22
N GLU A 232 21.79 -31.66 14.31
CA GLU A 232 21.71 -30.22 14.53
C GLU A 232 22.79 -29.46 13.77
N ASP A 233 22.38 -28.38 13.08
CA ASP A 233 23.14 -27.14 13.02
C ASP A 233 22.12 -26.01 12.80
N ASP A 234 21.80 -25.30 13.88
CA ASP A 234 20.94 -24.13 13.87
C ASP A 234 21.66 -23.00 13.14
N ASN A 235 21.21 -22.67 11.94
CA ASN A 235 21.47 -21.36 11.34
C ASN A 235 20.17 -20.82 10.73
N ASP A 236 19.53 -19.94 11.51
CA ASP A 236 18.41 -19.10 11.11
C ASP A 236 18.88 -18.11 10.02
N ASP A 237 18.86 -18.56 8.76
CA ASP A 237 19.05 -17.70 7.59
C ASP A 237 17.93 -17.94 6.56
N PHE A 238 16.71 -17.51 6.92
CA PHE A 238 15.69 -17.08 5.95
C PHE A 238 15.78 -15.58 5.65
N GLN A 239 16.99 -15.04 5.81
CA GLN A 239 17.46 -13.73 5.34
C GLN A 239 17.96 -13.79 3.89
N ASN A 240 17.70 -14.87 3.14
CA ASN A 240 18.03 -14.97 1.72
C ASN A 240 16.91 -15.67 0.93
N LEU A 241 15.97 -14.86 0.43
CA LEU A 241 15.18 -15.20 -0.76
C LEU A 241 15.46 -14.19 -1.90
N PHE A 242 16.72 -13.80 -2.01
CA PHE A 242 17.34 -13.13 -3.15
C PHE A 242 18.57 -13.93 -3.59
N GLU A 243 18.37 -15.13 -4.14
CA GLU A 243 19.36 -15.75 -5.03
C GLU A 243 18.63 -16.38 -6.22
N PHE A 244 18.99 -15.87 -7.40
CA PHE A 244 18.53 -16.34 -8.71
C PHE A 244 19.47 -17.43 -9.22
N GLN A 245 18.91 -18.40 -9.95
CA GLN A 245 19.60 -19.03 -11.08
C GLN A 245 18.86 -18.70 -12.37
#